data_AF-A0A7Z0QNG0-F1
#
_entry.id   AF-A0A7Z0QNG0-F1
#
_cell.length_a   1.000
_cell.length_b   1.000
_cell.length_c   1.000
_cell.angle_alpha   90.00
_cell.angle_beta   90.00
_cell.angle_gamma   90.00
#
_symmetry.space_group_name_H-M   'P 1'
#
loop_
_entity.id
_entity.type
_entity.pdbx_description
1 polymer ?
#
loop_
_entity_poly.entity_id
_entity_poly.type
_entity_poly.pdbx_seq_one_letter_code
_entity_poly.pdbx_strand_id
1 'polypeptide(L)'
;MSEPDENAPYMRALRTYETERQEQFAAEVDAIPFDVSDLQRAMSQLAREDIRFIPVIACAFADTELEKMFKQFLPDNIPGGKSSMLGRFGPISNLFARIQFAFAFDMVHSDVLMALDKLRGYRNKIAHTWDQETLPDFVETPLPNMDDLEGAFLHIDIKDGGDGELSAEGSLRLRTVWLLGRLFYERRFYSLAKAAHIDPYKALYGPGCPKAYSKVSGAAALYTQRVFDRE
;
A
#
# COMPACT_ATOMS: atom_id res chain seq x y z
N MET A 1 -32.92 -9.81 -36.26
CA MET A 1 -33.18 -10.48 -34.97
C MET A 1 -31.88 -11.12 -34.55
N SER A 2 -31.19 -10.56 -33.55
CA SER A 2 -29.99 -11.19 -32.99
C SER A 2 -30.42 -12.42 -32.20
N GLU A 3 -29.76 -13.56 -32.41
CA GLU A 3 -29.99 -14.77 -31.62
C GLU A 3 -29.80 -14.48 -30.13
N PRO A 4 -30.64 -15.05 -29.25
CA PRO A 4 -30.46 -14.91 -27.82
C PRO A 4 -29.15 -15.57 -27.41
N ASP A 5 -28.28 -14.80 -26.74
CA ASP A 5 -26.98 -15.25 -26.24
C ASP A 5 -27.16 -16.39 -25.23
N GLU A 6 -26.96 -17.63 -25.68
CA GLU A 6 -27.13 -18.87 -24.89
C GLU A 6 -26.21 -18.90 -23.65
N ASN A 7 -25.15 -18.08 -23.61
CA ASN A 7 -24.24 -17.99 -22.47
C ASN A 7 -24.72 -17.01 -21.38
N ALA A 8 -25.75 -16.21 -21.63
CA ALA A 8 -26.23 -15.21 -20.68
C ALA A 8 -26.62 -15.77 -19.29
N PRO A 9 -27.26 -16.95 -19.15
CA PRO A 9 -27.58 -17.52 -17.85
C PRO A 9 -26.34 -17.97 -17.07
N TYR A 10 -25.38 -18.61 -17.75
CA TYR A 10 -24.12 -19.07 -17.17
C TYR A 10 -23.29 -17.87 -16.67
N MET A 11 -23.16 -16.84 -17.50
CA MET A 11 -22.43 -15.62 -17.15
C MET A 11 -23.06 -14.87 -15.97
N ARG A 12 -24.40 -14.91 -15.82
CA ARG A 12 -25.07 -14.36 -14.64
C ARG A 12 -24.77 -15.16 -13.38
N ALA A 13 -24.87 -16.49 -13.44
CA ALA A 13 -24.58 -17.36 -12.30
C ALA A 13 -23.13 -17.23 -11.83
N LEU A 14 -22.17 -17.14 -12.77
CA LEU A 14 -20.77 -16.89 -12.46
C LEU A 14 -20.56 -15.55 -11.74
N ARG A 15 -21.19 -14.47 -12.22
CA ARG A 15 -21.12 -13.16 -11.56
C ARG A 15 -21.72 -13.17 -10.16
N THR A 16 -22.85 -13.83 -9.95
CA THR A 16 -23.46 -13.96 -8.62
C THR A 16 -22.51 -14.70 -7.67
N TYR A 17 -21.92 -15.80 -8.12
CA TYR A 17 -20.94 -16.55 -7.33
C TYR A 17 -19.70 -15.71 -6.98
N GLU A 18 -19.14 -14.97 -7.94
CA GLU A 18 -18.02 -14.07 -7.70
C GLU A 18 -18.36 -12.99 -6.65
N THR A 19 -19.55 -12.38 -6.73
CA THR A 19 -20.03 -11.40 -5.76
C THR A 19 -20.20 -12.00 -4.37
N GLU A 20 -20.82 -13.18 -4.25
CA GLU A 20 -21.01 -13.85 -2.95
C GLU A 20 -19.67 -14.18 -2.29
N ARG A 21 -18.69 -14.66 -3.06
CA ARG A 21 -17.33 -14.90 -2.56
C ARG A 21 -16.64 -13.64 -2.11
N GLN A 22 -16.82 -12.54 -2.84
CA GLN A 22 -16.28 -11.24 -2.50
C GLN A 22 -16.85 -10.72 -1.17
N GLU A 23 -18.17 -10.81 -1.01
CA GLU A 23 -18.86 -10.41 0.23
C GLU A 23 -18.43 -11.26 1.42
N GLN A 24 -18.29 -12.58 1.23
CA GLN A 24 -17.80 -13.48 2.27
C GLN A 24 -16.36 -13.13 2.67
N PHE A 25 -15.47 -12.92 1.70
CA PHE A 25 -14.10 -12.49 1.97
C PHE A 25 -14.06 -11.17 2.74
N ALA A 26 -14.84 -10.18 2.33
CA ALA A 26 -14.92 -8.90 3.02
C ALA A 26 -15.41 -9.04 4.46
N ALA A 27 -16.42 -9.89 4.71
CA ALA A 27 -16.92 -10.17 6.05
C ALA A 27 -15.87 -10.85 6.95
N GLU A 28 -15.11 -11.80 6.40
CA GLU A 28 -14.01 -12.47 7.11
C GLU A 28 -12.88 -11.50 7.45
N VAL A 29 -12.50 -10.64 6.50
CA VAL A 29 -11.49 -9.60 6.71
C VAL A 29 -11.96 -8.56 7.73
N ASP A 30 -13.21 -8.13 7.66
CA ASP A 30 -13.79 -7.13 8.58
C ASP A 30 -13.90 -7.63 10.02
N ALA A 31 -13.91 -8.95 10.23
CA ALA A 31 -13.86 -9.55 11.55
C ALA A 31 -12.46 -9.43 12.20
N ILE A 32 -11.41 -9.17 11.41
CA ILE A 32 -10.04 -9.02 11.92
C ILE A 32 -9.91 -7.62 12.56
N PRO A 33 -9.46 -7.51 13.82
CA PRO A 33 -9.21 -6.21 14.45
C PRO A 33 -8.25 -5.36 13.62
N PHE A 34 -8.71 -4.16 13.27
CA PHE A 34 -7.99 -3.26 12.38
C PHE A 34 -7.85 -1.86 13.01
N ASP A 35 -6.62 -1.57 13.45
CA ASP A 35 -6.19 -0.29 13.99
C ASP A 35 -5.26 0.42 13.00
N VAL A 36 -5.46 1.73 12.80
CA VAL A 36 -4.70 2.59 11.88
C VAL A 36 -3.76 3.57 12.62
N SER A 37 -3.63 3.46 13.94
CA SER A 37 -2.87 4.42 14.75
C SER A 37 -1.39 4.54 14.33
N ASP A 38 -0.75 3.41 14.04
CA ASP A 38 0.64 3.39 13.53
C ASP A 38 0.78 4.12 12.20
N LEU A 39 -0.15 3.89 11.28
CA LEU A 39 -0.19 4.52 9.96
C LEU A 39 -0.39 6.04 10.09
N GLN A 40 -1.35 6.46 10.92
CA GLN A 40 -1.62 7.86 11.18
C GLN A 40 -0.40 8.56 11.79
N ARG A 41 0.30 7.91 12.71
CA ARG A 41 1.53 8.45 13.30
C ARG A 41 2.63 8.65 12.25
N ALA A 42 2.85 7.68 11.37
CA ALA A 42 3.82 7.81 10.28
C ALA A 42 3.43 8.96 9.32
N MET A 43 2.18 9.02 8.88
CA MET A 43 1.68 10.09 8.00
C MET A 43 1.77 11.48 8.65
N SER A 44 1.55 11.58 9.97
CA SER A 44 1.72 12.84 10.72
C SER A 44 3.17 13.31 10.72
N GLN A 45 4.13 12.40 10.80
CA GLN A 45 5.56 12.74 10.64
C GLN A 45 5.84 13.17 9.21
N LEU A 46 5.34 12.44 8.20
CA LEU A 46 5.49 12.82 6.79
C LEU A 46 4.91 14.20 6.47
N ALA A 47 3.84 14.60 7.13
CA ALA A 47 3.23 15.91 6.91
C ALA A 47 4.03 17.06 7.51
N ARG A 48 4.87 16.81 8.54
CA ARG A 48 5.53 17.86 9.34
C ARG A 48 7.01 18.02 9.02
N GLU A 49 7.67 16.91 8.77
CA GLU A 49 9.13 16.82 8.70
C GLU A 49 9.70 17.42 7.41
N ASP A 50 10.98 17.73 7.41
CA ASP A 50 11.72 18.18 6.23
C ASP A 50 11.70 17.09 5.13
N ILE A 51 11.73 17.52 3.87
CA ILE A 51 11.64 16.65 2.69
C ILE A 51 12.69 15.51 2.72
N ARG A 52 13.86 15.76 3.31
CA ARG A 52 14.95 14.78 3.48
C ARG A 52 14.59 13.61 4.37
N PHE A 53 13.66 13.81 5.32
CA PHE A 53 13.22 12.76 6.24
C PHE A 53 12.08 11.93 5.66
N ILE A 54 11.42 12.36 4.58
CA ILE A 54 10.31 11.61 3.97
C ILE A 54 10.74 10.19 3.58
N PRO A 55 11.83 9.96 2.83
CA PRO A 55 12.27 8.60 2.52
C PRO A 55 12.71 7.81 3.74
N VAL A 56 13.27 8.48 4.76
CA VAL A 56 13.74 7.84 6.01
C VAL A 56 12.54 7.29 6.81
N ILE A 57 11.55 8.14 7.06
CA ILE A 57 10.33 7.79 7.80
C ILE A 57 9.58 6.69 7.07
N ALA A 58 9.37 6.86 5.76
CA ALA A 58 8.63 5.90 4.96
C ALA A 58 9.33 4.54 4.89
N CYS A 59 10.65 4.51 4.70
CA CYS A 59 11.40 3.25 4.73
C CYS A 59 11.37 2.59 6.10
N ALA A 60 11.47 3.34 7.20
CA ALA A 60 11.40 2.78 8.55
C ALA A 60 10.03 2.17 8.86
N PHE A 61 8.96 2.86 8.46
CA PHE A 61 7.60 2.35 8.58
C PHE A 61 7.40 1.10 7.72
N ALA A 62 7.81 1.14 6.46
CA ALA A 62 7.68 0.03 5.54
C ALA A 62 8.45 -1.22 5.99
N ASP A 63 9.67 -1.03 6.52
CA ASP A 63 10.48 -2.11 7.07
C ASP A 63 9.77 -2.81 8.24
N THR A 64 9.15 -2.02 9.12
CA THR A 64 8.34 -2.53 10.24
C THR A 64 7.12 -3.30 9.75
N GLU A 65 6.39 -2.79 8.76
CA GLU A 65 5.18 -3.44 8.24
C GLU A 65 5.50 -4.73 7.46
N LEU A 66 6.58 -4.74 6.67
CA LEU A 66 7.05 -5.96 5.99
C LEU A 66 7.57 -7.00 7.00
N GLU A 67 8.27 -6.59 8.06
CA GLU A 67 8.66 -7.52 9.12
C GLU A 67 7.45 -8.16 9.79
N LYS A 68 6.42 -7.37 10.12
CA LYS A 68 5.15 -7.88 10.67
C LYS A 68 4.50 -8.88 9.71
N MET A 69 4.48 -8.58 8.41
CA MET A 69 3.96 -9.48 7.37
C MET A 69 4.71 -10.80 7.33
N PHE A 70 6.04 -10.80 7.27
CA PHE A 70 6.82 -12.05 7.25
C PHE A 70 6.67 -12.84 8.55
N LYS A 71 6.57 -12.19 9.71
CA LYS A 71 6.28 -12.87 10.98
C LYS A 71 4.95 -13.63 10.96
N GLN A 72 3.94 -13.06 10.30
CA GLN A 72 2.61 -13.68 10.16
C GLN A 72 2.61 -14.80 9.11
N PHE A 73 3.30 -14.59 7.99
CA PHE A 73 3.28 -15.52 6.87
C PHE A 73 4.17 -16.75 7.06
N LEU A 74 5.35 -16.58 7.66
CA LEU A 74 6.26 -17.69 7.89
C LEU A 74 5.66 -18.68 8.90
N PRO A 75 5.83 -20.00 8.72
CA PRO A 75 5.42 -20.97 9.72
C PRO A 75 6.32 -20.94 10.96
N ASP A 76 5.81 -21.37 12.11
CA ASP A 76 6.57 -21.35 13.38
C ASP A 76 7.62 -22.47 13.47
N ASN A 77 7.48 -23.54 12.68
CA ASN A 77 8.33 -24.73 12.71
C ASN A 77 9.49 -24.70 11.71
N ILE A 78 9.93 -23.52 11.25
CA ILE A 78 11.12 -23.39 10.40
C ILE A 78 12.36 -23.85 11.19
N PRO A 79 13.24 -24.70 10.61
CA PRO A 79 14.53 -25.02 11.23
C PRO A 79 15.33 -23.76 11.59
N GLY A 80 15.70 -23.62 12.87
CA GLY A 80 16.36 -22.41 13.39
C GLY A 80 15.41 -21.26 13.80
N GLY A 81 14.11 -21.41 13.55
CA GLY A 81 13.06 -20.48 13.95
C GLY A 81 12.92 -19.23 13.09
N LYS A 82 11.82 -18.49 13.24
CA LYS A 82 11.60 -17.22 12.52
C LYS A 82 12.69 -16.18 12.80
N SER A 83 13.29 -16.21 13.98
CA SER A 83 14.37 -15.30 14.38
C SER A 83 15.66 -15.52 13.61
N SER A 84 15.96 -16.74 13.12
CA SER A 84 17.12 -16.96 12.25
C SER A 84 16.92 -16.32 10.88
N MET A 85 15.67 -16.28 10.39
CA MET A 85 15.31 -15.70 9.10
C MET A 85 15.24 -14.17 9.13
N LEU A 86 14.63 -13.62 10.19
CA LEU A 86 14.32 -12.19 10.31
C LEU A 86 15.30 -11.41 11.21
N GLY A 87 16.14 -12.11 11.96
CA GLY A 87 17.14 -11.50 12.83
C GLY A 87 18.21 -10.75 12.05
N ARG A 88 19.09 -10.04 12.76
CA ARG A 88 20.09 -9.12 12.18
C ARG A 88 20.94 -9.70 11.04
N PHE A 89 21.27 -10.99 11.11
CA PHE A 89 22.09 -11.69 10.12
C PHE A 89 21.28 -12.66 9.26
N GLY A 90 19.96 -12.61 9.36
CA GLY A 90 19.07 -13.46 8.60
C GLY A 90 18.93 -13.03 7.14
N PRO A 91 18.49 -13.95 6.25
CA PRO A 91 18.24 -13.66 4.85
C PRO A 91 17.17 -12.59 4.60
N ILE A 92 16.24 -12.37 5.55
CA ILE A 92 15.14 -11.39 5.43
C ILE A 92 15.31 -10.28 6.50
N SER A 93 16.57 -9.98 6.82
CA SER A 93 16.96 -9.07 7.91
C SER A 93 16.74 -7.59 7.63
N ASN A 94 16.78 -7.19 6.36
CA ASN A 94 16.77 -5.79 5.96
C ASN A 94 15.67 -5.50 4.94
N LEU A 95 15.32 -4.20 4.83
CA LEU A 95 14.27 -3.72 3.94
C LEU A 95 14.43 -4.19 2.49
N PHE A 96 15.66 -4.18 1.94
CA PHE A 96 15.88 -4.61 0.56
C PHE A 96 15.51 -6.08 0.37
N ALA A 97 16.02 -6.96 1.23
CA ALA A 97 15.67 -8.37 1.20
C ALA A 97 14.16 -8.58 1.39
N ARG A 98 13.54 -7.85 2.32
CA ARG A 98 12.08 -7.92 2.56
C ARG A 98 11.27 -7.56 1.31
N ILE A 99 11.67 -6.52 0.59
CA ILE A 99 11.05 -6.13 -0.69
C ILE A 99 11.24 -7.24 -1.73
N GLN A 100 12.46 -7.75 -1.90
CA GLN A 100 12.75 -8.80 -2.89
C GLN A 100 11.93 -10.07 -2.64
N PHE A 101 11.88 -10.53 -1.38
CA PHE A 101 11.09 -11.71 -1.02
C PHE A 101 9.59 -11.44 -1.19
N ALA A 102 9.08 -10.28 -0.75
CA ALA A 102 7.67 -9.93 -0.92
C ALA A 102 7.26 -9.91 -2.39
N PHE A 103 8.16 -9.44 -3.27
CA PHE A 103 7.96 -9.41 -4.71
C PHE A 103 8.00 -10.82 -5.31
N ALA A 104 9.01 -11.61 -4.95
CA ALA A 104 9.19 -12.96 -5.48
C ALA A 104 8.04 -13.91 -5.11
N PHE A 105 7.46 -13.73 -3.91
CA PHE A 105 6.33 -14.52 -3.44
C PHE A 105 4.98 -13.86 -3.69
N ASP A 106 4.96 -12.71 -4.36
CA ASP A 106 3.76 -11.95 -4.73
C ASP A 106 2.80 -11.80 -3.53
N MET A 107 3.37 -11.25 -2.45
CA MET A 107 2.73 -11.06 -1.14
C MET A 107 2.08 -9.69 -0.98
N VAL A 108 2.54 -8.73 -1.77
CA VAL A 108 2.07 -7.35 -1.89
C VAL A 108 2.15 -7.04 -3.38
N HIS A 109 1.26 -6.19 -3.88
CA HIS A 109 1.25 -5.83 -5.28
C HIS A 109 2.61 -5.25 -5.71
N SER A 110 3.04 -5.63 -6.91
CA SER A 110 4.39 -5.35 -7.43
C SER A 110 4.71 -3.86 -7.50
N ASP A 111 3.74 -3.01 -7.84
CA ASP A 111 3.91 -1.55 -7.91
C ASP A 111 4.30 -0.93 -6.56
N VAL A 112 3.70 -1.34 -5.45
CA VAL A 112 4.02 -0.90 -4.09
C VAL A 112 5.47 -1.22 -3.76
N LEU A 113 5.90 -2.43 -4.12
CA LEU A 113 7.24 -2.92 -3.84
C LEU A 113 8.29 -2.20 -4.71
N MET A 114 7.98 -1.94 -5.98
CA MET A 114 8.84 -1.14 -6.87
C MET A 114 8.94 0.31 -6.41
N ALA A 115 7.83 0.92 -6.00
CA ALA A 115 7.77 2.26 -5.42
C ALA A 115 8.63 2.37 -4.16
N LEU A 116 8.52 1.36 -3.28
CA LEU A 116 9.26 1.30 -2.04
C LEU A 116 10.76 1.09 -2.27
N ASP A 117 11.15 0.25 -3.24
CA ASP A 117 12.56 0.09 -3.60
C ASP A 117 13.15 1.38 -4.17
N LYS A 118 12.37 2.09 -4.98
CA LYS A 118 12.73 3.42 -5.47
C LYS A 118 12.97 4.38 -4.29
N LEU A 119 12.04 4.46 -3.34
CA LEU A 119 12.15 5.30 -2.13
C LEU A 119 13.35 4.93 -1.25
N ARG A 120 13.64 3.64 -1.10
CA ARG A 120 14.86 3.12 -0.45
C ARG A 120 16.12 3.64 -1.14
N GLY A 121 16.12 3.73 -2.46
CA GLY A 121 17.18 4.35 -3.25
C GLY A 121 17.43 5.80 -2.84
N TYR A 122 16.39 6.62 -2.70
CA TYR A 122 16.52 8.02 -2.25
C TYR A 122 17.03 8.12 -0.83
N ARG A 123 16.51 7.30 0.10
CA ARG A 123 17.03 7.24 1.47
C ARG A 123 18.54 6.98 1.47
N ASN A 124 19.01 6.04 0.67
CA ASN A 124 20.44 5.73 0.58
C ASN A 124 21.24 6.89 -0.03
N LYS A 125 20.72 7.55 -1.09
CA LYS A 125 21.36 8.74 -1.67
C LYS A 125 21.49 9.86 -0.63
N ILE A 126 20.42 10.17 0.11
CA ILE A 126 20.42 11.19 1.18
C ILE A 126 21.44 10.83 2.28
N ALA A 127 21.57 9.55 2.62
CA ALA A 127 22.55 9.10 3.61
C ALA A 127 24.01 9.24 3.14
N HIS A 128 24.26 9.33 1.82
CA HIS A 128 25.59 9.37 1.22
C HIS A 128 25.95 10.73 0.59
N THR A 129 24.99 11.64 0.47
CA THR A 129 25.17 12.94 -0.18
C THR A 129 24.89 14.06 0.83
N TRP A 130 25.80 15.01 0.96
CA TRP A 130 25.59 16.25 1.72
C TRP A 130 24.92 17.35 0.88
N ASP A 131 25.01 17.21 -0.44
CA ASP A 131 24.50 18.10 -1.49
C ASP A 131 23.02 17.86 -1.83
N GLN A 132 22.26 18.94 -1.95
CA GLN A 132 20.80 18.99 -1.85
C GLN A 132 20.09 18.99 -3.21
N GLU A 133 20.82 19.12 -4.32
CA GLU A 133 20.22 19.32 -5.65
C GLU A 133 19.62 18.05 -6.31
N THR A 134 19.76 16.86 -5.70
CA THR A 134 19.40 15.56 -6.32
C THR A 134 18.07 14.93 -5.85
N LEU A 135 17.35 15.57 -4.94
CA LEU A 135 16.05 15.09 -4.42
C LEU A 135 14.87 15.11 -5.43
N PRO A 136 14.79 16.03 -6.42
CA PRO A 136 13.65 16.12 -7.32
C PRO A 136 13.37 14.88 -8.19
N ASP A 137 14.34 13.99 -8.43
CA ASP A 137 14.14 12.84 -9.34
C ASP A 137 13.07 11.82 -8.86
N PHE A 138 12.64 11.83 -7.58
CA PHE A 138 11.52 10.96 -7.16
C PHE A 138 10.20 11.48 -7.73
N VAL A 139 10.07 12.80 -7.86
CA VAL A 139 8.88 13.53 -8.29
C VAL A 139 8.54 13.21 -9.74
N GLU A 140 9.56 12.96 -10.57
CA GLU A 140 9.37 12.72 -12.01
C GLU A 140 8.99 11.28 -12.39
N THR A 141 9.14 10.29 -11.50
CA THR A 141 8.65 8.93 -11.81
C THR A 141 7.34 8.69 -11.08
N PRO A 142 6.19 8.76 -11.78
CA PRO A 142 4.91 8.37 -11.20
C PRO A 142 4.97 6.92 -10.72
N LEU A 143 4.37 6.65 -9.56
CA LEU A 143 4.10 5.28 -9.17
C LEU A 143 2.97 4.79 -10.08
N PRO A 144 3.15 3.68 -10.82
CA PRO A 144 2.10 3.18 -11.69
C PRO A 144 0.85 2.86 -10.85
N ASN A 145 -0.33 3.17 -11.41
CA ASN A 145 -1.65 2.91 -10.81
C ASN A 145 -1.91 3.64 -9.47
N MET A 146 -1.30 4.81 -9.24
CA MET A 146 -1.81 5.70 -8.18
C MET A 146 -3.22 6.19 -8.50
N ASP A 147 -3.56 6.37 -9.77
CA ASP A 147 -4.88 6.79 -10.25
C ASP A 147 -6.03 5.93 -9.71
N ASP A 148 -5.83 4.64 -9.41
CA ASP A 148 -6.88 3.78 -8.87
C ASP A 148 -7.09 3.95 -7.36
N LEU A 149 -6.03 4.28 -6.61
CA LEU A 149 -6.16 4.65 -5.19
C LEU A 149 -6.56 6.10 -4.99
N GLU A 150 -6.08 6.97 -5.86
CA GLU A 150 -6.55 8.34 -6.04
C GLU A 150 -8.02 8.33 -6.50
N GLY A 151 -8.40 7.43 -7.40
CA GLY A 151 -9.77 7.26 -7.89
C GLY A 151 -10.74 6.74 -6.83
N ALA A 152 -10.26 5.93 -5.87
CA ALA A 152 -11.07 5.54 -4.73
C ALA A 152 -11.32 6.66 -3.70
N PHE A 153 -10.72 7.83 -3.87
CA PHE A 153 -11.15 9.05 -3.19
C PHE A 153 -12.38 9.70 -3.78
N LEU A 154 -12.98 9.20 -4.87
CA LEU A 154 -14.25 9.73 -5.36
C LEU A 154 -15.39 9.69 -4.30
N HIS A 155 -15.17 9.02 -3.16
CA HIS A 155 -16.10 8.99 -2.03
C HIS A 155 -15.75 9.93 -0.87
N ILE A 156 -14.61 10.62 -0.89
CA ILE A 156 -14.27 11.68 0.07
C ILE A 156 -14.13 12.95 -0.74
N ASP A 157 -15.14 13.81 -0.62
CA ASP A 157 -15.18 15.19 -1.07
C ASP A 157 -13.89 15.91 -0.62
N ILE A 158 -12.82 15.85 -1.44
CA ILE A 158 -11.74 16.84 -1.42
C ILE A 158 -12.38 18.08 -2.04
N LYS A 159 -13.30 18.69 -1.27
CA LYS A 159 -13.89 19.98 -1.60
C LYS A 159 -12.72 20.93 -1.70
N ASP A 160 -12.52 21.42 -2.91
CA ASP A 160 -11.67 22.57 -3.19
C ASP A 160 -10.16 22.34 -3.06
N GLY A 161 -9.66 21.18 -3.48
CA GLY A 161 -8.25 21.00 -3.82
C GLY A 161 -7.91 21.79 -5.09
N GLY A 162 -7.63 23.09 -4.89
CA GLY A 162 -7.62 24.14 -5.91
C GLY A 162 -6.81 23.85 -7.18
N ASP A 163 -7.12 24.64 -8.21
CA ASP A 163 -6.61 24.62 -9.58
C ASP A 163 -5.07 24.86 -9.73
N GLY A 164 -4.27 24.57 -8.70
CA GLY A 164 -2.82 24.77 -8.66
C GLY A 164 -2.03 23.48 -8.85
N GLU A 165 -0.95 23.54 -9.62
CA GLU A 165 0.05 22.46 -9.68
C GLU A 165 0.74 22.30 -8.33
N LEU A 166 0.68 21.11 -7.74
CA LEU A 166 1.41 20.77 -6.51
C LEU A 166 2.92 20.99 -6.71
N SER A 167 3.60 21.57 -5.72
CA SER A 167 5.06 21.60 -5.72
C SER A 167 5.65 20.18 -5.79
N ALA A 168 6.91 20.09 -6.24
CA ALA A 168 7.67 18.85 -6.24
C ALA A 168 7.70 18.18 -4.85
N GLU A 169 7.77 18.98 -3.78
CA GLU A 169 7.74 18.51 -2.41
C GLU A 169 6.36 18.02 -1.98
N GLY A 170 5.31 18.77 -2.29
CA GLY A 170 3.92 18.39 -2.05
C GLY A 170 3.57 17.07 -2.74
N SER A 171 4.00 16.91 -4.00
CA SER A 171 3.85 15.67 -4.76
C SER A 171 4.57 14.49 -4.09
N LEU A 172 5.84 14.65 -3.68
CA LEU A 172 6.57 13.59 -2.97
C LEU A 172 5.84 13.18 -1.68
N ARG A 173 5.39 14.15 -0.87
CA ARG A 173 4.67 13.88 0.39
C ARG A 173 3.38 13.12 0.12
N LEU A 174 2.57 13.60 -0.81
CA LEU A 174 1.29 13.00 -1.18
C LEU A 174 1.48 11.56 -1.63
N ARG A 175 2.36 11.32 -2.61
CA ARG A 175 2.65 9.98 -3.13
C ARG A 175 3.14 9.03 -2.04
N THR A 176 3.96 9.54 -1.11
CA THR A 176 4.46 8.74 0.01
C THR A 176 3.35 8.37 1.00
N VAL A 177 2.43 9.30 1.30
CA VAL A 177 1.25 9.03 2.14
C VAL A 177 0.43 7.88 1.55
N TRP A 178 0.13 7.93 0.25
CA TRP A 178 -0.63 6.89 -0.46
C TRP A 178 0.10 5.56 -0.51
N LEU A 179 1.41 5.57 -0.80
CA LEU A 179 2.25 4.39 -0.78
C LEU A 179 2.21 3.68 0.59
N LEU A 180 2.34 4.43 1.69
CA LEU A 180 2.29 3.85 3.03
C LEU A 180 0.89 3.31 3.37
N GLY A 181 -0.17 4.00 2.94
CA GLY A 181 -1.55 3.52 3.07
C GLY A 181 -1.76 2.18 2.39
N ARG A 182 -1.37 2.07 1.11
CA ARG A 182 -1.41 0.81 0.36
C ARG A 182 -0.62 -0.29 1.04
N LEU A 183 0.65 -0.05 1.36
CA LEU A 183 1.51 -1.05 1.96
C LEU A 183 0.90 -1.57 3.26
N PHE A 184 0.40 -0.66 4.10
CA PHE A 184 -0.25 -1.01 5.36
C PHE A 184 -1.48 -1.89 5.16
N TYR A 185 -2.27 -1.62 4.12
CA TYR A 185 -3.47 -2.37 3.79
C TYR A 185 -3.15 -3.72 3.16
N GLU A 186 -2.37 -3.74 2.08
CA GLU A 186 -2.05 -4.93 1.30
C GLU A 186 -1.25 -5.95 2.12
N ARG A 187 -0.29 -5.52 2.94
CA ARG A 187 0.50 -6.46 3.75
C ARG A 187 -0.34 -7.31 4.70
N ARG A 188 -1.56 -6.88 5.03
CA ARG A 188 -2.49 -7.59 5.91
C ARG A 188 -3.42 -8.53 5.17
N PHE A 189 -3.84 -8.16 3.96
CA PHE A 189 -4.99 -8.80 3.32
C PHE A 189 -4.70 -9.36 1.92
N TYR A 190 -3.64 -8.93 1.26
CA TYR A 190 -3.30 -9.36 -0.10
C TYR A 190 -3.06 -10.86 -0.17
N SER A 191 -2.25 -11.40 0.74
CA SER A 191 -2.02 -12.84 0.84
C SER A 191 -3.27 -13.63 1.27
N LEU A 192 -4.18 -13.03 2.04
CA LEU A 192 -5.46 -13.66 2.40
C LEU A 192 -6.37 -13.81 1.18
N ALA A 193 -6.47 -12.78 0.33
CA ALA A 193 -7.23 -12.87 -0.92
C ALA A 193 -6.69 -13.97 -1.83
N LYS A 194 -5.35 -14.09 -1.92
CA LYS A 194 -4.71 -15.19 -2.64
C LYS A 194 -5.01 -16.56 -2.06
N ALA A 195 -4.95 -16.69 -0.74
CA ALA A 195 -5.29 -17.94 -0.05
C ALA A 195 -6.77 -18.31 -0.27
N ALA A 196 -7.64 -17.31 -0.42
CA ALA A 196 -9.03 -17.49 -0.80
C ALA A 196 -9.22 -17.74 -2.31
N HIS A 197 -8.17 -17.79 -3.13
CA HIS A 197 -8.27 -17.92 -4.60
C HIS A 197 -9.18 -16.85 -5.24
N ILE A 198 -9.10 -15.62 -4.74
CA ILE A 198 -9.75 -14.44 -5.33
C ILE A 198 -8.62 -13.53 -5.85
N ASP A 199 -8.88 -12.84 -6.95
CA ASP A 199 -7.99 -11.80 -7.44
C ASP A 199 -7.78 -10.74 -6.35
N PRO A 200 -6.56 -10.55 -5.80
CA PRO A 200 -6.35 -9.68 -4.65
C PRO A 200 -6.74 -8.23 -4.92
N TYR A 201 -6.52 -7.77 -6.15
CA TYR A 201 -6.82 -6.40 -6.50
C TYR A 201 -8.33 -6.13 -6.47
N LYS A 202 -9.12 -6.97 -7.17
CA LYS A 202 -10.59 -6.92 -7.09
C LYS A 202 -11.09 -7.12 -5.66
N ALA A 203 -10.45 -8.00 -4.90
CA ALA A 203 -10.86 -8.30 -3.54
C ALA A 203 -10.71 -7.12 -2.58
N LEU A 204 -9.64 -6.35 -2.76
CA LEU A 204 -9.27 -5.27 -1.84
C LEU A 204 -9.81 -3.91 -2.28
N TYR A 205 -9.99 -3.69 -3.58
CA TYR A 205 -10.33 -2.38 -4.15
C TYR A 205 -11.63 -2.36 -4.96
N GLY A 206 -12.19 -3.54 -5.28
CA GLY A 206 -13.42 -3.65 -6.08
C GLY A 206 -14.71 -3.40 -5.29
N PRO A 207 -15.87 -3.56 -5.96
CA PRO A 207 -17.18 -3.52 -5.31
C PRO A 207 -17.26 -4.55 -4.17
N GLY A 208 -17.77 -4.13 -3.01
CA GLY A 208 -17.82 -4.99 -1.83
C GLY A 208 -16.47 -5.17 -1.14
N CYS A 209 -15.55 -4.21 -1.27
CA CYS A 209 -14.28 -4.21 -0.54
C CYS A 209 -14.47 -4.17 0.99
N PRO A 210 -13.49 -4.67 1.77
CA PRO A 210 -13.55 -4.63 3.23
C PRO A 210 -13.64 -3.21 3.80
N LYS A 211 -14.35 -3.01 4.92
CA LYS A 211 -14.42 -1.73 5.65
C LYS A 211 -13.06 -1.22 6.11
N ALA A 212 -12.08 -2.10 6.29
CA ALA A 212 -10.71 -1.69 6.56
C ALA A 212 -10.16 -0.75 5.47
N TYR A 213 -10.63 -0.88 4.23
CA TYR A 213 -10.26 -0.01 3.12
C TYR A 213 -10.60 1.46 3.41
N SER A 214 -11.86 1.75 3.77
CA SER A 214 -12.32 3.11 4.04
C SER A 214 -11.62 3.75 5.25
N LYS A 215 -11.20 2.95 6.22
CA LYS A 215 -10.39 3.43 7.35
C LYS A 215 -8.99 3.88 6.92
N VAL A 216 -8.34 3.12 6.04
CA VAL A 216 -7.01 3.46 5.52
C VAL A 216 -7.08 4.66 4.60
N SER A 217 -8.03 4.66 3.65
CA SER A 217 -8.20 5.78 2.72
C SER A 217 -8.61 7.05 3.46
N GLY A 218 -9.50 6.96 4.45
CA GLY A 218 -9.87 8.10 5.31
C GLY A 218 -8.69 8.65 6.12
N ALA A 219 -7.81 7.77 6.63
CA ALA A 219 -6.57 8.21 7.28
C ALA A 219 -5.67 8.95 6.30
N ALA A 220 -5.40 8.37 5.12
CA ALA A 220 -4.55 8.99 4.10
C ALA A 220 -5.12 10.32 3.58
N ALA A 221 -6.43 10.39 3.34
CA ALA A 221 -7.12 11.61 2.90
C ALA A 221 -7.01 12.77 3.90
N LEU A 222 -7.10 12.49 5.20
CA LEU A 222 -6.90 13.51 6.23
C LEU A 222 -5.49 14.12 6.17
N TYR A 223 -4.47 13.36 5.75
CA TYR A 223 -3.12 13.87 5.58
C TYR A 223 -2.90 14.53 4.22
N THR A 224 -3.59 14.07 3.17
CA THR A 224 -3.64 14.77 1.88
C THR A 224 -4.09 16.21 2.07
N GLN A 225 -5.17 16.45 2.82
CA GLN A 225 -5.65 17.82 3.10
C GLN A 225 -4.56 18.68 3.77
N ARG A 226 -3.81 18.12 4.72
CA ARG A 226 -2.73 18.83 5.41
C ARG A 226 -1.53 19.16 4.52
N VAL A 227 -1.32 18.40 3.45
CA VAL A 227 -0.29 18.71 2.45
C VAL A 227 -0.75 19.90 1.62
N PHE A 228 -2.02 19.90 1.18
CA PHE A 228 -2.60 21.04 0.46
C PHE A 228 -2.66 22.31 1.30
N ASP A 229 -3.02 22.24 2.58
CA ASP A 229 -3.06 23.40 3.48
C ASP A 229 -1.66 24.06 3.72
N ARG A 230 -0.58 23.41 3.27
CA ARG A 230 0.81 23.90 3.39
C ARG A 230 1.38 24.49 2.10
N GLU A 231 0.73 24.27 0.97
CA GLU A 231 1.06 24.87 -0.32
C GLU A 231 0.49 26.30 -0.40
#